data_AF-A0A8T5PI00-F1
#
_entry.id   AF-A0A8T5PI00-F1
#
_cell.length_a   1.000
_cell.length_b   1.000
_cell.length_c   1.000
_cell.angle_alpha   90.00
_cell.angle_beta   90.00
_cell.angle_gamma   90.00
#
_symmetry.space_group_name_H-M   'P 1'
#
loop_
_entity.id
_entity.type
_entity.pdbx_description
1 polymer ?
#
loop_
_entity_poly.entity_id
_entity_poly.type
_entity_poly.pdbx_seq_one_letter_code
_entity_poly.pdbx_strand_id
1 'polypeptide(L)' 'MNICQKCRECCKFKKDEEYFAPLFTEKEIEIIGVDKNLFKKKGKGVFQIKLVKSKIDENFLVCPFLNEDTHLCKIYP' A
#
# COMPACT_ATOMS: atom_id res chain seq x y z
N MET A 1 15.41 7.27 -9.55
CA MET A 1 14.44 6.22 -9.19
C MET A 1 14.48 6.07 -7.68
N ASN A 2 13.56 6.73 -6.94
CA ASN A 2 13.58 6.74 -5.47
C ASN A 2 13.02 5.41 -4.95
N ILE A 3 13.87 4.39 -4.94
CA ILE A 3 13.60 3.11 -4.30
C ILE A 3 13.56 3.40 -2.79
N CYS A 4 12.36 3.47 -2.22
CA CYS A 4 12.19 3.68 -0.79
C CYS A 4 12.62 2.40 -0.05
N GLN A 5 13.84 2.37 0.48
CA GLN A 5 14.31 1.26 1.32
C GLN A 5 13.70 1.28 2.74
N LYS A 6 12.88 2.30 3.07
CA LYS A 6 12.15 2.41 4.36
C LYS A 6 10.82 1.66 4.37
N CYS A 7 10.47 0.96 3.29
CA CYS A 7 9.18 0.29 3.15
C CYS A 7 8.95 -0.86 4.14
N ARG A 8 9.99 -1.37 4.79
CA ARG A 8 9.85 -2.33 5.90
C ARG A 8 8.96 -1.80 7.03
N GLU A 9 9.02 -0.50 7.30
CA GLU A 9 8.22 0.17 8.33
C GLU A 9 7.00 0.86 7.73
N CYS A 10 7.14 1.51 6.56
CA CYS A 10 6.05 2.28 5.97
C CYS A 10 4.95 1.43 5.30
N CYS A 11 5.21 0.14 5.07
CA CYS A 11 4.28 -0.76 4.37
C CYS A 11 3.89 -1.98 5.19
N LYS A 12 4.13 -1.99 6.50
CA LYS A 12 3.73 -3.05 7.44
C LYS A 12 2.90 -2.42 8.56
N PHE A 13 1.72 -2.97 8.82
CA PHE A 13 0.72 -2.43 9.72
C PHE A 13 0.19 -3.56 10.60
N LYS A 14 -0.08 -3.30 11.88
CA LYS A 14 -0.90 -4.22 12.67
C LYS A 14 -2.35 -4.19 12.18
N LYS A 15 -3.14 -5.19 12.57
CA LYS A 15 -4.55 -5.31 12.15
C LYS A 15 -5.41 -4.11 12.57
N ASP A 16 -5.13 -3.50 13.72
CA ASP A 16 -5.77 -2.30 14.24
C ASP A 16 -5.26 -1.00 13.59
N GLU A 17 -4.13 -1.06 12.89
CA GLU A 17 -3.48 0.08 12.23
C GLU A 17 -3.86 0.18 10.73
N GLU A 18 -4.76 -0.66 10.21
CA GLU A 18 -5.17 -0.64 8.80
C GLU A 18 -5.66 0.75 8.35
N TYR A 19 -6.27 1.52 9.25
CA TYR A 19 -6.72 2.88 8.98
C TYR A 19 -5.59 3.85 8.61
N PHE A 20 -4.34 3.58 9.01
CA PHE A 20 -3.17 4.38 8.66
C PHE A 20 -2.61 4.07 7.26
N ALA A 21 -3.20 3.13 6.53
CA ALA A 21 -2.79 2.82 5.17
C ALA A 21 -2.84 4.08 4.27
N PRO A 22 -1.88 4.26 3.34
CA PRO A 22 -1.82 5.47 2.51
C PRO A 22 -3.10 5.75 1.71
N LEU A 23 -3.38 7.05 1.59
CA LEU A 23 -4.48 7.58 0.78
C LEU A 23 -3.95 8.09 -0.56
N PHE A 24 -4.76 7.91 -1.59
CA PHE A 24 -4.49 8.30 -2.96
C PHE A 24 -5.70 9.01 -3.53
N THR A 25 -5.44 9.99 -4.38
CA THR A 25 -6.45 10.61 -5.23
C THR A 25 -6.71 9.77 -6.47
N GLU A 26 -7.82 10.04 -7.17
CA GLU A 26 -8.11 9.37 -8.45
C GLU A 26 -6.98 9.56 -9.48
N LYS A 27 -6.42 10.77 -9.55
CA LYS A 27 -5.31 11.10 -10.44
C LYS A 27 -4.05 10.31 -10.12
N GLU A 28 -3.72 10.14 -8.84
CA GLU A 28 -2.57 9.33 -8.42
C GLU A 28 -2.76 7.87 -8.81
N ILE A 29 -3.97 7.30 -8.63
CA ILE A 29 -4.27 5.94 -9.06
C ILE A 29 -4.10 5.77 -10.57
N GLU A 30 -4.55 6.76 -11.36
CA GLU A 30 -4.36 6.77 -12.81
C GLU A 30 -2.87 6.82 -13.21
N ILE A 31 -2.06 7.63 -12.51
CA ILE A 31 -0.60 7.71 -12.74
C ILE A 31 0.10 6.40 -12.37
N ILE A 32 -0.31 5.78 -11.26
CA ILE A 32 0.23 4.51 -10.80
C ILE A 32 -0.07 3.40 -11.82
N GLY A 33 -1.21 3.46 -12.51
CA GLY A 33 -1.53 2.55 -13.62
C GLY A 33 -1.85 1.11 -13.17
N VAL A 34 -2.41 0.95 -11.97
CA VAL A 34 -2.75 -0.35 -11.36
C VAL A 34 -4.27 -0.54 -11.24
N ASP A 35 -4.69 -1.76 -10.95
CA ASP A 35 -6.12 -2.08 -10.79
C ASP A 35 -6.75 -1.25 -9.65
N LYS A 36 -7.82 -0.49 -9.96
CA LYS A 36 -8.61 0.28 -9.00
C LYS A 36 -9.18 -0.61 -7.87
N ASN A 37 -9.32 -1.92 -8.09
CA ASN A 37 -9.76 -2.89 -7.08
C ASN A 37 -8.81 -3.00 -5.87
N LEU A 38 -7.54 -2.61 -6.03
CA LEU A 38 -6.57 -2.53 -4.93
C LEU A 38 -6.86 -1.39 -3.95
N PHE A 39 -7.82 -0.52 -4.26
CA PHE A 39 -8.20 0.60 -3.42
C PHE A 39 -9.66 0.50 -2.96
N LYS A 40 -9.94 1.06 -1.78
CA LYS A 40 -11.27 1.25 -1.21
C LYS A 40 -11.57 2.73 -1.20
N LYS A 41 -12.71 3.12 -1.77
CA LYS A 41 -13.17 4.51 -1.72
C LYS A 41 -13.47 4.91 -0.27
N LYS A 42 -12.88 6.03 0.19
CA LYS A 42 -13.11 6.59 1.53
C LYS A 42 -13.91 7.89 1.48
N GLY A 43 -13.90 8.58 0.35
CA GLY A 43 -14.63 9.83 0.16
C GLY A 43 -14.71 10.23 -1.31
N LYS A 44 -15.10 11.48 -1.57
CA LYS A 44 -15.16 12.03 -2.93
C LYS A 44 -13.74 12.20 -3.46
N GLY A 45 -13.35 11.35 -4.42
CA GLY A 45 -12.04 11.38 -5.06
C GLY A 45 -10.86 10.90 -4.19
N VAL A 46 -11.14 10.34 -3.00
CA VAL A 46 -10.12 9.83 -2.06
C VAL A 46 -10.30 8.33 -1.87
N PHE A 47 -9.20 7.61 -2.03
CA PHE A 47 -9.13 6.17 -2.04
C PHE A 47 -8.02 5.71 -1.10
N GLN A 48 -8.29 4.71 -0.28
CA GLN A 48 -7.29 4.08 0.58
C GLN A 48 -6.86 2.76 -0.03
N ILE A 49 -5.56 2.50 -0.04
CA ILE A 49 -5.07 1.19 -0.50
C ILE A 49 -5.57 0.08 0.43
N LYS A 50 -6.00 -1.04 -0.14
CA LYS A 50 -6.36 -2.25 0.60
C LYS A 50 -5.09 -2.99 0.95
N LEU A 51 -4.81 -3.11 2.24
CA LEU A 51 -3.69 -3.92 2.70
C LEU A 51 -4.01 -5.41 2.54
N VAL A 52 -2.97 -6.22 2.33
CA VAL A 52 -3.06 -7.68 2.23
C VAL A 52 -2.37 -8.31 3.43
N LYS A 53 -2.69 -9.57 3.77
CA LYS A 53 -1.96 -10.26 4.84
C LYS A 53 -0.49 -10.44 4.43
N SER A 54 0.42 -10.19 5.36
CA SER A 54 1.85 -10.48 5.18
C SER A 54 2.03 -11.98 4.98
N LYS A 55 2.93 -12.34 4.06
CA LYS A 55 3.36 -13.72 3.80
C LYS A 55 4.44 -14.18 4.78
N ILE A 56 5.13 -13.23 5.43
CA ILE A 56 6.20 -13.51 6.40
C ILE A 56 5.64 -13.61 7.83
N ASP A 57 4.66 -12.77 8.18
CA ASP A 57 4.13 -12.67 9.55
C ASP A 57 2.62 -12.35 9.56
N GLU A 58 1.79 -13.36 9.79
CA GLU A 58 0.32 -13.28 9.70
C GLU A 58 -0.35 -12.31 10.68
N ASN A 59 0.40 -11.78 11.66
CA ASN A 59 -0.08 -10.75 12.57
C ASN A 59 -0.16 -9.37 11.92
N PHE A 60 0.45 -9.21 10.74
CA PHE A 60 0.54 -7.94 10.06
C PHE A 60 -0.15 -7.94 8.70
N LEU A 61 -0.56 -6.74 8.32
CA LEU A 61 -1.04 -6.38 7.01
C LEU A 61 0.06 -5.58 6.31
N VAL A 62 0.18 -5.75 4.99
CA VAL A 62 1.19 -5.10 4.18
C VAL A 62 0.60 -4.45 2.94
N CYS A 63 1.29 -3.44 2.42
CA CYS A 63 0.97 -2.85 1.13
C CYS A 63 1.11 -3.92 0.02
N PRO A 64 0.16 -4.04 -0.93
CA PRO A 64 0.27 -4.99 -2.03
C PRO A 64 1.44 -4.72 -2.98
N PHE A 65 2.03 -3.51 -2.94
CA PHE A 65 3.22 -3.15 -3.71
C PHE A 65 4.54 -3.49 -3.01
N LEU A 66 4.50 -3.95 -1.75
CA LEU A 66 5.67 -4.37 -1.01
C LEU A 66 6.12 -5.76 -1.46
N ASN A 67 7.36 -5.87 -1.90
CA ASN A 67 8.06 -7.15 -1.95
C ASN A 67 8.65 -7.42 -0.56
N GLU A 68 8.08 -8.39 0.16
CA GLU A 68 8.45 -8.65 1.55
C GLU A 68 9.85 -9.25 1.71
N ASP A 69 10.36 -9.99 0.71
CA ASP A 69 11.69 -10.61 0.74
C ASP A 69 12.81 -9.58 0.59
N THR A 70 12.59 -8.57 -0.25
CA THR A 70 13.58 -7.52 -0.56
C THR A 70 13.32 -6.21 0.19
N HIS A 71 12.18 -6.10 0.87
CA HIS A 71 11.67 -4.88 1.50
C HIS A 71 11.58 -3.66 0.56
N LEU A 72 11.48 -3.91 -0.74
CA LEU A 72 11.32 -2.87 -1.75
C LEU A 72 9.83 -2.69 -2.09
N CYS A 73 9.39 -1.45 -2.22
CA CYS A 73 8.06 -1.12 -2.68
C CYS A 73 8.14 -0.23 -3.91
N LYS A 74 7.35 -0.54 -4.94
CA LYS A 74 7.25 0.28 -6.15
C LYS A 74 5.78 0.63 -6.40
N ILE A 75 5.36 1.73 -5.79
CA ILE A 75 4.00 2.27 -5.97
C ILE A 75 3.95 3.17 -7.20
N TYR A 76 4.95 4.03 -7.38
CA TYR A 76 5.03 4.93 -8.52
C TYR A 76 5.93 4.37 -9.63
N PRO A 77 5.62 4.67 -10.92
CA PRO A 77 6.41 4.22 -12.07
C PRO A 77 7.91 4.52 -12.00
#